data_AF-A0A352VWW7-F1
#
_entry.id   AF-A0A352VWW7-F1
#
_cell.length_a   1.000
_cell.length_b   1.000
_cell.length_c   1.000
_cell.angle_alpha   90.00
_cell.angle_beta   90.00
_cell.angle_gamma   90.00
#
_symmetry.space_group_name_H-M   'P 1'
#
loop_
_entity.id
_entity.type
_entity.pdbx_description
1 polymer ?
#
loop_
_entity_poly.entity_id
_entity_poly.type
_entity_poly.pdbx_seq_one_letter_code
_entity_poly.pdbx_strand_id
1 'polypeptide(L)'
;MISDRMKKGFTKAAHRSLLKATGLSHEMIEKRPIIGIANSYNDIIPGHIHLDKITKAVREGILMAGGTPLEFGVIGVCDGIAMNHIGMKYSLGSRECIADSIEIMAMAHAFDGIALVTNCDKITPGMMIAAARLNIPSIIVSGGPMLAGEYNNCGLGVDKLFEAGPAAQAGKISREELLAMENATCPGAGSCAGLYTANSMNCLSEALGLALPFNGTTPAVMADRIRLSRESGRQVVEMVRKNIRPRDILIREAFENAVAVDMAIGGSSNTALHIPAIAHYAGIDLRLKDLNVIAGRTPHLCHLAPAGNFHMQDLHKAGGIPAVMNELSRKKLLSEKPVTVLGSSIKNYYKNACRTNDEVIRPLENPRHADGGLAVLTGNLAPEGSIVKQA
;
A
#
# COMPACT_ATOMS: atom_id res chain seq x y z
N MET A 1 6.74 -26.76 8.75
CA MET A 1 6.96 -25.53 7.95
C MET A 1 6.69 -25.84 6.48
N ILE A 2 6.28 -24.85 5.67
CA ILE A 2 6.05 -25.04 4.22
C ILE A 2 7.38 -25.39 3.54
N SER A 3 8.46 -24.73 3.95
CA SER A 3 9.80 -24.93 3.40
C SER A 3 10.39 -26.32 3.67
N ASP A 4 9.80 -27.10 4.58
CA ASP A 4 10.21 -28.49 4.80
C ASP A 4 10.13 -29.34 3.53
N ARG A 5 9.23 -28.99 2.60
CA ARG A 5 9.07 -29.60 1.26
C ARG A 5 10.34 -29.58 0.42
N MET A 6 11.18 -28.55 0.58
CA MET A 6 12.43 -28.42 -0.17
C MET A 6 13.69 -28.80 0.62
N LYS A 7 13.61 -28.86 1.96
CA LYS A 7 14.81 -29.01 2.80
C LYS A 7 14.87 -30.26 3.66
N LYS A 8 13.76 -30.91 4.03
CA LYS A 8 13.78 -32.09 4.93
C LYS A 8 13.91 -33.41 4.16
N GLY A 9 14.71 -34.34 4.69
CA GLY A 9 14.91 -35.68 4.14
C GLY A 9 16.19 -35.84 3.30
N PHE A 10 16.66 -37.08 3.17
CA PHE A 10 17.91 -37.40 2.43
C PHE A 10 17.83 -37.01 0.96
N THR A 11 16.68 -37.23 0.31
CA THR A 11 16.43 -36.90 -1.10
C THR A 11 16.49 -35.40 -1.40
N LYS A 12 16.47 -34.54 -0.37
CA LYS A 12 16.61 -33.09 -0.52
C LYS A 12 18.06 -32.58 -0.43
N ALA A 13 19.05 -33.48 -0.42
CA ALA A 13 20.47 -33.10 -0.42
C ALA A 13 20.85 -32.17 -1.58
N ALA A 14 20.39 -32.46 -2.80
CA ALA A 14 20.64 -31.62 -3.97
C ALA A 14 19.98 -30.22 -3.86
N HIS A 15 18.80 -30.13 -3.23
CA HIS A 15 18.12 -28.85 -3.02
C HIS A 15 18.88 -28.01 -2.00
N ARG A 16 19.32 -28.64 -0.89
CA ARG A 16 20.16 -27.98 0.12
C ARG A 16 21.52 -27.57 -0.44
N SER A 17 22.12 -28.32 -1.35
CA SER A 17 23.39 -27.90 -1.97
C SER A 17 23.21 -26.65 -2.84
N LEU A 18 22.11 -26.54 -3.58
CA LEU A 18 21.76 -25.32 -4.32
C LEU A 18 21.54 -24.13 -3.38
N LEU A 19 20.80 -24.32 -2.28
CA LEU A 19 20.63 -23.28 -1.25
C LEU A 19 21.94 -22.88 -0.59
N LYS A 20 22.86 -23.82 -0.36
CA LYS A 20 24.20 -23.51 0.16
C LYS A 20 25.05 -22.72 -0.84
N ALA A 21 24.88 -22.96 -2.14
CA ALA A 21 25.56 -22.20 -3.18
C ALA A 21 25.16 -20.71 -3.19
N THR A 22 24.00 -20.35 -2.63
CA THR A 22 23.61 -18.94 -2.43
C THR A 22 24.18 -18.32 -1.15
N GLY A 23 25.08 -19.02 -0.44
CA GLY A 23 25.71 -18.54 0.79
C GLY A 23 24.95 -18.84 2.08
N LEU A 24 23.86 -19.62 2.04
CA LEU A 24 23.12 -19.99 3.26
C LEU A 24 23.86 -21.05 4.09
N SER A 25 23.92 -20.83 5.40
CA SER A 25 24.45 -21.83 6.34
C SER A 25 23.48 -23.01 6.52
N HIS A 26 24.01 -24.13 7.02
CA HIS A 26 23.17 -25.29 7.35
C HIS A 26 22.08 -24.95 8.38
N GLU A 27 22.40 -24.12 9.38
CA GLU A 27 21.45 -23.67 10.40
C GLU A 27 20.32 -22.84 9.79
N MET A 28 20.65 -21.89 8.91
CA MET A 28 19.66 -21.06 8.20
C MET A 28 18.68 -21.90 7.37
N ILE A 29 19.19 -22.94 6.70
CA ILE A 29 18.34 -23.84 5.91
C ILE A 29 17.47 -24.71 6.85
N GLU A 30 18.08 -25.39 7.82
CA GLU A 30 17.40 -26.47 8.56
C GLU A 30 16.52 -26.00 9.73
N LYS A 31 16.88 -24.88 10.38
CA LYS A 31 16.30 -24.48 11.67
C LYS A 31 15.39 -23.26 11.59
N ARG A 32 15.62 -22.38 10.62
CA ARG A 32 14.90 -21.11 10.50
C ARG A 32 13.75 -21.20 9.49
N PRO A 33 12.66 -20.41 9.68
CA PRO A 33 11.67 -20.22 8.64
C PRO A 33 12.29 -19.45 7.47
N ILE A 34 11.98 -19.88 6.24
CA ILE A 34 12.47 -19.22 5.03
C ILE A 34 11.42 -18.20 4.57
N ILE A 35 11.82 -16.94 4.56
CA ILE A 35 10.95 -15.80 4.26
C ILE A 35 11.32 -15.25 2.88
N GLY A 36 10.37 -15.27 1.95
CA GLY A 36 10.52 -14.58 0.68
C GLY A 36 10.44 -13.08 0.87
N ILE A 37 11.24 -12.29 0.14
CA ILE A 37 11.06 -10.84 0.04
C ILE A 37 10.81 -10.51 -1.44
N ALA A 38 9.57 -10.19 -1.77
CA ALA A 38 9.19 -9.74 -3.10
C ALA A 38 9.50 -8.25 -3.22
N ASN A 39 10.50 -7.89 -4.01
CA ASN A 39 10.98 -6.52 -4.15
C ASN A 39 10.60 -5.95 -5.52
N SER A 40 9.86 -4.85 -5.52
CA SER A 40 9.48 -4.12 -6.74
C SER A 40 10.45 -3.01 -7.16
N TYR A 41 11.70 -3.07 -6.68
CA TYR A 41 12.76 -2.12 -7.07
C TYR A 41 12.88 -1.97 -8.58
N ASN A 42 12.97 -0.72 -9.04
CA ASN A 42 13.15 -0.36 -10.44
C ASN A 42 13.74 1.06 -10.56
N ASP A 43 14.71 1.25 -11.46
CA ASP A 43 15.36 2.54 -11.72
C ASP A 43 14.49 3.52 -12.51
N ILE A 44 13.53 3.03 -13.32
CA ILE A 44 12.64 3.90 -14.12
C ILE A 44 11.50 4.51 -13.29
N ILE A 45 11.21 3.94 -12.11
CA ILE A 45 10.08 4.34 -11.28
C ILE A 45 10.61 5.13 -10.08
N PRO A 46 10.42 6.45 -10.00
CA PRO A 46 10.91 7.26 -8.87
C PRO A 46 10.44 6.75 -7.50
N GLY A 47 9.26 6.12 -7.45
CA GLY A 47 8.74 5.48 -6.24
C GLY A 47 9.47 4.22 -5.80
N HIS A 48 10.36 3.67 -6.62
CA HIS A 48 11.02 2.38 -6.40
C HIS A 48 12.54 2.48 -6.20
N ILE A 49 13.16 3.61 -6.54
CA ILE A 49 14.62 3.78 -6.54
C ILE A 49 15.29 3.60 -5.17
N HIS A 50 14.52 3.60 -4.08
CA HIS A 50 15.02 3.40 -2.71
C HIS A 50 14.57 2.08 -2.09
N LEU A 51 13.86 1.23 -2.82
CA LEU A 51 13.34 -0.05 -2.30
C LEU A 51 14.46 -1.05 -1.99
N ASP A 52 15.66 -0.85 -2.52
CA ASP A 52 16.88 -1.56 -2.10
C ASP A 52 17.16 -1.35 -0.60
N LYS A 53 17.07 -0.10 -0.11
CA LYS A 53 17.28 0.25 1.31
C LYS A 53 16.15 -0.27 2.18
N ILE A 54 14.91 -0.19 1.69
CA ILE A 54 13.72 -0.74 2.37
C ILE A 54 13.86 -2.25 2.54
N THR A 55 14.18 -2.94 1.44
CA THR A 55 14.35 -4.40 1.41
C THR A 55 15.52 -4.84 2.29
N LYS A 56 16.63 -4.09 2.29
CA LYS A 56 17.74 -4.32 3.22
C LYS A 56 17.28 -4.24 4.68
N ALA A 57 16.49 -3.24 5.05
CA ALA A 57 15.96 -3.12 6.41
C ALA A 57 15.01 -4.28 6.78
N VAL A 58 14.13 -4.68 5.86
CA VAL A 58 13.26 -5.87 6.03
C VAL A 58 14.10 -7.12 6.24
N ARG A 59 15.12 -7.35 5.40
CA ARG A 59 16.07 -8.47 5.49
C ARG A 59 16.76 -8.51 6.86
N GLU A 60 17.25 -7.37 7.34
CA GLU A 60 17.84 -7.25 8.68
C GLU A 60 16.83 -7.64 9.77
N GLY A 61 15.58 -7.17 9.67
CA GLY A 61 14.50 -7.52 10.60
C GLY A 61 14.24 -9.02 10.67
N ILE A 62 14.15 -9.67 9.50
CA ILE A 62 13.96 -11.12 9.39
C ILE A 62 15.12 -11.88 10.06
N LEU A 63 16.37 -11.48 9.77
CA LEU A 63 17.56 -12.10 10.37
C LEU A 63 17.58 -11.95 11.89
N MET A 64 17.29 -10.75 12.41
CA MET A 64 17.24 -10.47 13.85
C MET A 64 16.16 -11.30 14.55
N ALA A 65 15.04 -11.56 13.87
CA ALA A 65 13.98 -12.42 14.37
C ALA A 65 14.26 -13.91 14.17
N GLY A 66 15.42 -14.32 13.64
CA GLY A 66 15.76 -15.74 13.46
C GLY A 66 15.11 -16.40 12.24
N GLY A 67 14.68 -15.61 11.24
CA GLY A 67 14.30 -16.11 9.92
C GLY A 67 15.47 -16.11 8.92
N THR A 68 15.23 -16.71 7.76
CA THR A 68 16.14 -16.73 6.62
C THR A 68 15.52 -15.98 5.44
N PRO A 69 15.97 -14.76 5.15
CA PRO A 69 15.42 -13.96 4.05
C PRO A 69 15.99 -14.38 2.70
N LEU A 70 15.12 -14.53 1.70
CA LEU A 70 15.47 -14.74 0.29
C LEU A 70 14.71 -13.75 -0.56
N GLU A 71 15.44 -12.84 -1.21
CA GLU A 71 14.86 -11.77 -2.02
C GLU A 71 14.71 -12.18 -3.48
N PHE A 72 13.64 -11.72 -4.13
CA PHE A 72 13.43 -11.84 -5.57
C PHE A 72 12.73 -10.60 -6.13
N GLY A 73 12.94 -10.35 -7.42
CA GLY A 73 12.38 -9.19 -8.12
C GLY A 73 10.95 -9.40 -8.60
N VAL A 74 10.19 -8.31 -8.64
CA VAL A 74 8.83 -8.21 -9.20
C VAL A 74 8.76 -6.99 -10.10
N ILE A 75 8.07 -7.09 -11.24
CA ILE A 75 7.92 -5.96 -12.17
C ILE A 75 7.10 -4.81 -11.57
N GLY A 76 7.21 -3.63 -12.17
CA GLY A 76 6.36 -2.48 -11.87
C GLY A 76 6.22 -1.58 -13.07
N VAL A 77 5.10 -0.87 -13.15
CA VAL A 77 4.83 0.18 -14.15
C VAL A 77 4.57 1.48 -13.40
N CYS A 78 5.17 2.58 -13.86
CA CYS A 78 4.87 3.92 -13.36
C CYS A 78 3.72 4.51 -14.17
N ASP A 79 2.53 4.59 -13.58
CA ASP A 79 1.35 5.19 -14.23
C ASP A 79 1.59 6.64 -14.66
N GLY A 80 2.37 7.41 -13.89
CA GLY A 80 2.71 8.79 -14.22
C GLY A 80 3.52 8.91 -15.51
N ILE A 81 4.52 8.03 -15.70
CA ILE A 81 5.34 8.02 -16.93
C ILE A 81 4.55 7.42 -18.09
N ALA A 82 3.76 6.38 -17.84
CA ALA A 82 2.97 5.69 -18.87
C ALA A 82 1.79 6.53 -19.40
N MET A 83 1.46 7.65 -18.75
CA MET A 83 0.31 8.47 -19.05
C MET A 83 0.40 9.10 -20.45
N ASN A 84 -0.74 9.18 -21.14
CA ASN A 84 -0.88 9.83 -22.44
C ASN A 84 -0.09 9.18 -23.60
N HIS A 85 0.25 7.89 -23.50
CA HIS A 85 0.76 7.11 -24.64
C HIS A 85 0.36 5.63 -24.53
N ILE A 86 0.82 4.80 -25.47
CA ILE A 86 0.46 3.37 -25.57
C ILE A 86 0.74 2.56 -24.29
N GLY A 87 1.69 3.02 -23.46
CA GLY A 87 2.10 2.36 -22.23
C GLY A 87 0.99 2.27 -21.20
N MET A 88 0.07 3.24 -21.15
CA MET A 88 -1.05 3.23 -20.21
C MET A 88 -1.94 1.98 -20.36
N LYS A 89 -1.99 1.37 -21.57
CA LYS A 89 -2.72 0.12 -21.80
C LYS A 89 -2.14 -1.08 -21.04
N TYR A 90 -0.91 -0.99 -20.54
CA TYR A 90 -0.22 -2.04 -19.79
C TYR A 90 -0.27 -1.82 -18.27
N SER A 91 -0.81 -0.69 -17.78
CA SER A 91 -0.86 -0.38 -16.35
C SER A 91 -1.71 -1.39 -15.57
N LEU A 92 -3.04 -1.43 -15.79
CA LEU A 92 -3.93 -2.26 -14.98
C LEU A 92 -3.62 -3.77 -15.12
N GLY A 93 -3.27 -4.23 -16.33
CA GLY A 93 -2.87 -5.62 -16.57
C GLY A 93 -1.64 -6.03 -15.76
N SER A 94 -0.72 -5.11 -15.46
CA SER A 94 0.45 -5.40 -14.62
C SER A 94 0.07 -5.87 -13.21
N ARG A 95 -1.10 -5.47 -12.68
CA ARG A 95 -1.59 -5.91 -11.36
C ARG A 95 -1.67 -7.43 -11.26
N GLU A 96 -2.25 -8.07 -12.28
CA GLU A 96 -2.41 -9.53 -12.32
C GLU A 96 -1.05 -10.21 -12.53
N CYS A 97 -0.22 -9.70 -13.45
CA CYS A 97 1.13 -10.25 -13.67
C CYS A 97 2.00 -10.19 -12.40
N ILE A 98 1.87 -9.13 -11.61
CA ILE A 98 2.54 -8.98 -10.32
C ILE A 98 2.05 -10.07 -9.36
N ALA A 99 0.73 -10.26 -9.24
CA ALA A 99 0.17 -11.29 -8.39
C ALA A 99 0.65 -12.70 -8.79
N ASP A 100 0.57 -13.02 -10.08
CA ASP A 100 0.98 -14.31 -10.64
C ASP A 100 2.48 -14.56 -10.44
N SER A 101 3.33 -13.55 -10.66
CA SER A 101 4.78 -13.70 -10.49
C SER A 101 5.19 -14.05 -9.05
N ILE A 102 4.51 -13.44 -8.08
CA ILE A 102 4.73 -13.70 -6.65
C ILE A 102 4.20 -15.09 -6.29
N GLU A 103 3.02 -15.46 -6.80
CA GLU A 103 2.42 -16.77 -6.58
C GLU A 103 3.33 -17.90 -7.10
N ILE A 104 3.86 -17.76 -8.33
CA ILE A 104 4.83 -18.68 -8.91
C ILE A 104 6.06 -18.83 -8.01
N MET A 105 6.66 -17.72 -7.60
CA MET A 105 7.87 -17.73 -6.78
C MET A 105 7.65 -18.39 -5.43
N ALA A 106 6.56 -18.05 -4.74
CA ALA A 106 6.25 -18.59 -3.42
C ALA A 106 5.90 -20.08 -3.47
N MET A 107 5.14 -20.52 -4.47
CA MET A 107 4.75 -21.92 -4.61
C MET A 107 5.93 -22.81 -5.04
N ALA A 108 6.76 -22.34 -5.98
CA ALA A 108 7.92 -23.09 -6.45
C ALA A 108 9.02 -23.24 -5.38
N HIS A 109 9.22 -22.22 -4.54
CA HIS A 109 10.29 -22.19 -3.54
C HIS A 109 9.80 -22.45 -2.10
N ALA A 110 8.52 -22.78 -1.93
CA ALA A 110 7.92 -23.22 -0.66
C ALA A 110 8.24 -22.28 0.53
N PHE A 111 8.08 -20.97 0.34
CA PHE A 111 8.33 -20.00 1.42
C PHE A 111 7.37 -20.21 2.60
N ASP A 112 7.88 -20.03 3.82
CA ASP A 112 7.08 -20.13 5.06
C ASP A 112 6.26 -18.87 5.32
N GLY A 113 6.77 -17.72 4.86
CA GLY A 113 6.09 -16.44 4.85
C GLY A 113 6.72 -15.52 3.83
N ILE A 114 6.12 -14.35 3.60
CA ILE A 114 6.55 -13.42 2.57
C ILE A 114 6.40 -11.95 3.00
N ALA A 115 7.46 -11.17 2.79
CA ALA A 115 7.41 -9.72 2.88
C ALA A 115 7.24 -9.15 1.47
N LEU A 116 6.25 -8.28 1.30
CA LEU A 116 5.83 -7.74 0.02
C LEU A 116 6.20 -6.25 -0.04
N VAL A 117 7.37 -5.96 -0.59
CA VAL A 117 7.94 -4.61 -0.66
C VAL A 117 7.43 -3.90 -1.90
N THR A 118 6.49 -2.98 -1.68
CA THR A 118 5.73 -2.30 -2.73
C THR A 118 5.91 -0.79 -2.69
N ASN A 119 5.80 -0.17 -3.85
CA ASN A 119 5.31 1.20 -3.95
C ASN A 119 4.59 1.37 -5.30
N CYS A 120 4.02 2.55 -5.57
CA CYS A 120 3.35 2.86 -6.84
C CYS A 120 2.02 2.09 -7.06
N ASP A 121 1.28 2.50 -8.11
CA ASP A 121 -0.18 2.39 -8.22
C ASP A 121 -0.69 0.93 -8.21
N LYS A 122 -0.33 0.13 -9.23
CA LYS A 122 -0.86 -1.24 -9.42
C LYS A 122 -0.09 -2.32 -8.66
N ILE A 123 1.09 -2.00 -8.14
CA ILE A 123 1.96 -2.95 -7.45
C ILE A 123 1.35 -3.35 -6.11
N THR A 124 0.95 -2.36 -5.30
CA THR A 124 0.38 -2.60 -3.96
C THR A 124 -0.84 -3.53 -3.99
N PRO A 125 -1.88 -3.27 -4.81
CA PRO A 125 -3.01 -4.20 -4.92
C PRO A 125 -2.62 -5.55 -5.52
N GLY A 126 -1.68 -5.61 -6.48
CA GLY A 126 -1.19 -6.89 -7.02
C GLY A 126 -0.53 -7.76 -5.95
N MET A 127 0.28 -7.15 -5.08
CA MET A 127 0.88 -7.84 -3.93
C MET A 127 -0.15 -8.28 -2.88
N MET A 128 -1.19 -7.47 -2.62
CA MET A 128 -2.29 -7.86 -1.74
C MET A 128 -3.10 -9.04 -2.30
N ILE A 129 -3.33 -9.06 -3.61
CA ILE A 129 -3.96 -10.20 -4.29
C ILE A 129 -3.11 -11.46 -4.12
N ALA A 130 -1.78 -11.37 -4.33
CA ALA A 130 -0.88 -12.49 -4.11
C ALA A 130 -0.96 -13.02 -2.66
N ALA A 131 -0.98 -12.12 -1.67
CA ALA A 131 -1.13 -12.49 -0.27
C ALA A 131 -2.44 -13.24 -0.01
N ALA A 132 -3.57 -12.75 -0.54
CA ALA A 132 -4.88 -13.37 -0.40
C ALA A 132 -4.99 -14.74 -1.08
N ARG A 133 -4.37 -14.91 -2.26
CA ARG A 133 -4.32 -16.17 -3.02
C ARG A 133 -3.45 -17.23 -2.32
N LEU A 134 -2.20 -16.87 -2.00
CA LEU A 134 -1.23 -17.78 -1.36
C LEU A 134 -1.66 -18.20 0.03
N ASN A 135 -2.24 -17.26 0.79
CA ASN A 135 -2.66 -17.45 2.16
C ASN A 135 -1.56 -18.06 3.07
N ILE A 136 -0.31 -17.69 2.82
CA ILE A 136 0.83 -17.90 3.73
C ILE A 136 1.04 -16.61 4.54
N PRO A 137 1.63 -16.66 5.74
CA PRO A 137 1.96 -15.47 6.52
C PRO A 137 2.63 -14.38 5.68
N SER A 138 1.95 -13.24 5.49
CA SER A 138 2.36 -12.19 4.55
C SER A 138 2.22 -10.80 5.17
N ILE A 139 3.20 -9.93 4.94
CA ILE A 139 3.16 -8.52 5.36
C ILE A 139 3.42 -7.58 4.19
N ILE A 140 2.63 -6.51 4.09
CA ILE A 140 2.84 -5.45 3.10
C ILE A 140 3.80 -4.40 3.69
N VAL A 141 4.81 -4.03 2.92
CA VAL A 141 5.79 -2.98 3.30
C VAL A 141 5.85 -1.94 2.19
N SER A 142 5.31 -0.75 2.44
CA SER A 142 5.37 0.36 1.51
C SER A 142 6.74 1.02 1.50
N GLY A 143 7.19 1.49 0.34
CA GLY A 143 8.30 2.42 0.20
C GLY A 143 8.00 3.82 0.74
N GLY A 144 6.71 4.18 0.83
CA GLY A 144 6.24 5.48 1.32
C GLY A 144 6.13 6.56 0.24
N PRO A 145 5.38 7.63 0.53
CA PRO A 145 5.21 8.77 -0.36
C PRO A 145 6.48 9.62 -0.46
N MET A 146 6.67 10.21 -1.63
CA MET A 146 7.61 11.29 -1.86
C MET A 146 7.16 12.53 -1.09
N LEU A 147 8.13 13.38 -0.72
CA LEU A 147 7.80 14.73 -0.29
C LEU A 147 7.26 15.53 -1.48
N ALA A 148 6.30 16.41 -1.24
CA ALA A 148 5.84 17.37 -2.24
C ALA A 148 7.00 18.25 -2.68
N GLY A 149 7.04 18.56 -3.98
CA GLY A 149 7.91 19.59 -4.52
C GLY A 149 7.48 20.98 -4.08
N GLU A 150 8.26 21.99 -4.43
CA GLU A 150 7.95 23.38 -4.11
C GLU A 150 8.41 24.30 -5.24
N TYR A 151 7.52 25.19 -5.67
CA TYR A 151 7.84 26.24 -6.63
C TYR A 151 7.18 27.56 -6.19
N ASN A 152 7.95 28.64 -6.10
CA ASN A 152 7.48 29.95 -5.61
C ASN A 152 6.71 29.88 -4.27
N ASN A 153 7.23 29.12 -3.30
CA ASN A 153 6.60 28.87 -1.99
C ASN A 153 5.23 28.18 -2.05
N CYS A 154 4.89 27.58 -3.19
CA CYS A 154 3.68 26.77 -3.37
C CYS A 154 4.06 25.30 -3.48
N GLY A 155 3.39 24.45 -2.69
CA GLY A 155 3.54 23.00 -2.78
C GLY A 155 3.14 22.49 -4.16
N LEU A 156 3.98 21.64 -4.74
CA LEU A 156 3.84 21.16 -6.10
C LEU A 156 3.77 19.63 -6.14
N GLY A 157 2.77 19.13 -6.83
CA GLY A 157 2.57 17.72 -7.14
C GLY A 157 2.50 17.48 -8.64
N VAL A 158 2.56 16.22 -9.05
CA VAL A 158 2.54 15.85 -10.48
C VAL A 158 1.26 16.27 -11.19
N ASP A 159 0.13 16.38 -10.48
CA ASP A 159 -1.13 16.94 -10.97
C ASP A 159 -0.97 18.35 -11.52
N LYS A 160 -0.31 19.23 -10.77
CA LYS A 160 -0.07 20.61 -11.20
C LYS A 160 0.84 20.69 -12.41
N LEU A 161 1.79 19.77 -12.53
CA LEU A 161 2.64 19.72 -13.73
C LEU A 161 1.87 19.21 -14.96
N PHE A 162 0.93 18.27 -14.78
CA PHE A 162 0.01 17.87 -15.85
C PHE A 162 -0.90 19.02 -16.31
N GLU A 163 -1.28 19.94 -15.43
CA GLU A 163 -2.01 21.17 -15.78
C GLU A 163 -1.09 22.22 -16.45
N ALA A 164 0.18 22.29 -16.04
CA ALA A 164 1.15 23.27 -16.53
C ALA A 164 1.53 23.06 -18.01
N GLY A 165 1.62 21.82 -18.48
CA GLY A 165 1.94 21.51 -19.88
C GLY A 165 0.97 22.16 -20.89
N PRO A 166 -0.35 21.91 -20.78
CA PRO A 166 -1.37 22.60 -21.58
C PRO A 166 -1.37 24.12 -21.38
N ALA A 167 -1.09 24.62 -20.17
CA ALA A 167 -1.01 26.06 -19.92
C ALA A 167 0.15 26.72 -20.69
N ALA A 168 1.31 26.06 -20.76
CA ALA A 168 2.44 26.51 -21.56
C ALA A 168 2.12 26.50 -23.06
N GLN A 169 1.46 25.44 -23.54
CA GLN A 169 1.01 25.37 -24.94
C GLN A 169 0.03 26.49 -25.30
N ALA A 170 -0.81 26.91 -24.35
CA ALA A 170 -1.72 28.04 -24.49
C ALA A 170 -1.05 29.42 -24.28
N GLY A 171 0.27 29.47 -24.05
CA GLY A 171 1.02 30.72 -23.82
C GLY A 171 0.75 31.40 -22.47
N LYS A 172 0.17 30.69 -21.50
CA LYS A 172 -0.14 31.23 -20.16
C LYS A 172 1.06 31.23 -19.21
N ILE A 173 2.01 30.33 -19.44
CA ILE A 173 3.30 30.26 -18.74
C ILE A 173 4.43 30.13 -19.76
N SER A 174 5.63 30.58 -19.42
CA SER A 174 6.78 30.45 -20.33
C SER A 174 7.36 29.04 -20.34
N ARG A 175 8.21 28.74 -21.33
CA ARG A 175 8.92 27.46 -21.38
C ARG A 175 9.93 27.32 -20.24
N GLU A 176 10.55 28.43 -19.85
CA GLU A 176 11.48 28.51 -18.72
C GLU A 176 10.76 28.26 -17.40
N GLU A 177 9.56 28.81 -17.23
CA GLU A 177 8.71 28.57 -16.07
C GLU A 177 8.27 27.10 -16.00
N LEU A 178 7.81 26.52 -17.11
CA LEU A 178 7.46 25.09 -17.18
C LEU A 178 8.65 24.20 -16.80
N LEU A 179 9.85 24.49 -17.32
CA LEU A 179 11.06 23.73 -17.01
C LEU A 179 11.46 23.88 -15.53
N ALA A 180 11.30 25.06 -14.95
CA ALA A 180 11.56 25.28 -13.52
C ALA A 180 10.58 24.46 -12.64
N MET A 181 9.30 24.41 -13.01
CA MET A 181 8.29 23.57 -12.36
C MET A 181 8.61 22.08 -12.52
N GLU A 182 9.03 21.64 -13.71
CA GLU A 182 9.43 20.25 -13.99
C GLU A 182 10.55 19.79 -13.05
N ASN A 183 11.60 20.60 -12.91
CA ASN A 183 12.75 20.30 -12.05
C ASN A 183 12.40 20.32 -10.55
N ALA A 184 11.30 20.97 -10.15
CA ALA A 184 10.91 21.14 -8.76
C ALA A 184 9.84 20.13 -8.27
N THR A 185 9.03 19.58 -9.18
CA THR A 185 7.80 18.83 -8.83
C THR A 185 8.06 17.53 -8.07
N CYS A 186 9.08 16.76 -8.49
CA CYS A 186 9.39 15.44 -7.96
C CYS A 186 10.78 15.45 -7.31
N PRO A 187 10.92 15.92 -6.06
CA PRO A 187 12.22 16.23 -5.46
C PRO A 187 13.05 14.98 -5.06
N GLY A 188 12.50 13.78 -5.11
CA GLY A 188 13.24 12.58 -4.71
C GLY A 188 12.46 11.28 -4.81
N ALA A 189 12.85 10.30 -3.99
CA ALA A 189 12.25 8.96 -3.98
C ALA A 189 10.85 8.94 -3.33
N GLY A 190 10.01 8.02 -3.78
CA GLY A 190 8.69 7.73 -3.18
C GLY A 190 7.53 7.77 -4.18
N SER A 191 6.37 7.23 -3.78
CA SER A 191 5.15 7.37 -4.59
C SER A 191 4.76 8.85 -4.71
N CYS A 192 3.84 9.19 -5.63
CA CYS A 192 3.35 10.56 -5.80
C CYS A 192 3.05 11.24 -4.44
N ALA A 193 3.27 12.55 -4.30
CA ALA A 193 3.12 13.22 -3.01
C ALA A 193 1.66 13.39 -2.54
N GLY A 194 0.70 13.37 -3.47
CA GLY A 194 -0.74 13.45 -3.20
C GLY A 194 -1.42 12.09 -2.97
N LEU A 195 -2.68 12.10 -2.56
CA LEU A 195 -3.49 10.90 -2.34
C LEU A 195 -4.06 10.32 -3.64
N TYR A 196 -3.15 9.80 -4.47
CA TYR A 196 -3.48 8.99 -5.65
C TYR A 196 -3.62 7.52 -5.25
N THR A 197 -3.83 6.63 -6.23
CA THR A 197 -4.06 5.20 -5.96
C THR A 197 -2.93 4.57 -5.16
N ALA A 198 -1.66 4.88 -5.46
CA ALA A 198 -0.51 4.32 -4.73
C ALA A 198 -0.63 4.58 -3.22
N ASN A 199 -0.89 5.84 -2.83
CA ASN A 199 -1.01 6.20 -1.42
C ASN A 199 -2.34 5.77 -0.81
N SER A 200 -3.43 5.78 -1.59
CA SER A 200 -4.72 5.22 -1.16
C SER A 200 -4.53 3.75 -0.79
N MET A 201 -4.00 2.92 -1.70
CA MET A 201 -3.78 1.49 -1.44
C MET A 201 -2.74 1.22 -0.34
N ASN A 202 -1.70 2.05 -0.21
CA ASN A 202 -0.76 1.97 0.91
C ASN A 202 -1.43 2.29 2.27
N CYS A 203 -2.40 3.22 2.30
CA CYS A 203 -3.20 3.50 3.48
C CYS A 203 -4.22 2.39 3.76
N LEU A 204 -4.83 1.83 2.71
CA LEU A 204 -5.77 0.72 2.83
C LEU A 204 -5.09 -0.58 3.25
N SER A 205 -3.79 -0.77 2.98
CA SER A 205 -3.04 -1.91 3.54
C SER A 205 -3.04 -1.92 5.07
N GLU A 206 -2.97 -0.73 5.67
CA GLU A 206 -3.03 -0.53 7.11
C GLU A 206 -4.46 -0.72 7.64
N ALA A 207 -5.46 -0.14 6.96
CA ALA A 207 -6.86 -0.27 7.34
C ALA A 207 -7.40 -1.70 7.23
N LEU A 208 -6.91 -2.47 6.25
CA LEU A 208 -7.17 -3.92 6.13
C LEU A 208 -6.43 -4.74 7.20
N GLY A 209 -5.41 -4.18 7.86
CA GLY A 209 -4.59 -4.88 8.83
C GLY A 209 -3.47 -5.74 8.24
N LEU A 210 -3.14 -5.56 6.95
CA LEU A 210 -2.07 -6.28 6.22
C LEU A 210 -0.68 -5.62 6.35
N ALA A 211 -0.60 -4.42 6.92
CA ALA A 211 0.63 -3.68 7.16
C ALA A 211 0.64 -3.12 8.59
N LEU A 212 1.83 -2.82 9.11
CA LEU A 212 1.98 -2.13 10.39
C LEU A 212 1.43 -0.69 10.33
N PRO A 213 1.05 -0.11 11.48
CA PRO A 213 0.61 1.28 11.56
C PRO A 213 1.62 2.26 10.94
N PHE A 214 1.12 3.34 10.35
CA PHE A 214 1.88 4.35 9.60
C PHE A 214 2.49 3.88 8.27
N ASN A 215 2.31 2.62 7.87
CA ASN A 215 2.80 2.11 6.60
C ASN A 215 2.34 2.97 5.41
N GLY A 216 1.10 3.48 5.45
CA GLY A 216 0.55 4.29 4.36
C GLY A 216 1.13 5.70 4.24
N THR A 217 1.63 6.26 5.34
CA THR A 217 1.84 7.71 5.44
C THR A 217 3.29 8.12 5.67
N THR A 218 4.13 7.28 6.28
CA THR A 218 5.53 7.65 6.57
C THR A 218 6.30 7.93 5.27
N PRO A 219 6.78 9.16 5.02
CA PRO A 219 7.49 9.50 3.80
C PRO A 219 8.75 8.66 3.55
N ALA A 220 9.07 8.45 2.28
CA ALA A 220 10.13 7.56 1.82
C ALA A 220 11.52 7.90 2.39
N VAL A 221 11.79 9.19 2.59
CA VAL A 221 13.10 9.70 3.01
C VAL A 221 13.27 9.76 4.54
N MET A 222 12.24 9.47 5.33
CA MET A 222 12.32 9.54 6.79
C MET A 222 12.98 8.30 7.38
N ALA A 223 13.80 8.48 8.43
CA ALA A 223 14.40 7.37 9.17
C ALA A 223 13.34 6.40 9.74
N ASP A 224 12.15 6.92 10.03
CA ASP A 224 10.97 6.18 10.50
C ASP A 224 10.57 5.09 9.51
N ARG A 225 10.69 5.34 8.21
CA ARG A 225 10.42 4.34 7.15
C ARG A 225 11.38 3.16 7.26
N ILE A 226 12.66 3.41 7.52
CA ILE A 226 13.66 2.35 7.72
C ILE A 226 13.39 1.54 8.99
N ARG A 227 13.02 2.21 10.10
CA ARG A 227 12.65 1.52 11.35
C ARG A 227 11.41 0.65 11.16
N LEU A 228 10.37 1.18 10.52
CA LEU A 228 9.13 0.46 10.21
C LEU A 228 9.36 -0.76 9.31
N SER A 229 10.24 -0.62 8.31
CA SER A 229 10.60 -1.71 7.40
C SER A 229 11.31 -2.84 8.13
N ARG A 230 12.26 -2.50 9.02
CA ARG A 230 12.93 -3.49 9.87
C ARG A 230 11.98 -4.18 10.82
N GLU A 231 11.04 -3.44 11.41
CA GLU A 231 10.03 -4.03 12.28
C GLU A 231 9.07 -4.94 11.52
N SER A 232 8.70 -4.58 10.28
CA SER A 232 7.90 -5.45 9.41
C SER A 232 8.62 -6.78 9.12
N GLY A 233 9.94 -6.74 8.92
CA GLY A 233 10.76 -7.94 8.77
C GLY A 233 10.77 -8.84 10.00
N ARG A 234 10.77 -8.27 11.21
CA ARG A 234 10.60 -9.06 12.44
C ARG A 234 9.20 -9.64 12.54
N GLN A 235 8.20 -8.82 12.22
CA GLN A 235 6.79 -9.18 12.35
C GLN A 235 6.42 -10.35 11.45
N VAL A 236 6.89 -10.42 10.20
CA VAL A 236 6.56 -11.57 9.32
C VAL A 236 7.08 -12.90 9.87
N VAL A 237 8.25 -12.91 10.53
CA VAL A 237 8.75 -14.13 11.20
C VAL A 237 7.84 -14.52 12.36
N GLU A 238 7.35 -13.54 13.11
CA GLU A 238 6.38 -13.78 14.20
C GLU A 238 5.03 -14.27 13.67
N MET A 239 4.57 -13.73 12.53
CA MET A 239 3.37 -14.22 11.85
C MET A 239 3.54 -15.67 11.42
N VAL A 240 4.73 -16.10 10.96
CA VAL A 240 5.01 -17.51 10.66
C VAL A 240 4.90 -18.38 11.92
N ARG A 241 5.45 -17.94 13.05
CA ARG A 241 5.36 -18.70 14.32
C ARG A 241 3.93 -18.85 14.82
N LYS A 242 3.15 -17.78 14.74
CA LYS A 242 1.74 -17.74 15.15
C LYS A 242 0.77 -18.24 14.09
N ASN A 243 1.28 -18.56 12.89
CA ASN A 243 0.49 -18.93 11.72
C ASN A 243 -0.63 -17.91 11.41
N ILE A 244 -0.33 -16.61 11.50
CA ILE A 244 -1.26 -15.53 11.14
C ILE A 244 -1.23 -15.38 9.63
N ARG A 245 -2.36 -15.62 8.95
CA ARG A 245 -2.44 -15.62 7.49
C ARG A 245 -3.33 -14.49 6.97
N PRO A 246 -3.14 -14.07 5.71
CA PRO A 246 -3.96 -13.03 5.09
C PRO A 246 -5.46 -13.27 5.19
N ARG A 247 -5.97 -14.50 5.04
CA ARG A 247 -7.41 -14.78 5.14
C ARG A 247 -7.96 -14.75 6.57
N ASP A 248 -7.11 -14.83 7.59
CA ASP A 248 -7.52 -14.61 8.98
C ASP A 248 -7.77 -13.11 9.24
N ILE A 249 -7.06 -12.26 8.49
CA ILE A 249 -7.13 -10.78 8.55
C ILE A 249 -8.24 -10.25 7.63
N LEU A 250 -8.31 -10.76 6.39
CA LEU A 250 -9.17 -10.29 5.31
C LEU A 250 -10.59 -10.85 5.39
N ILE A 251 -11.29 -10.51 6.48
CA ILE A 251 -12.72 -10.76 6.65
C ILE A 251 -13.56 -9.60 6.11
N ARG A 252 -14.88 -9.80 5.94
CA ARG A 252 -15.82 -8.76 5.47
C ARG A 252 -15.62 -7.44 6.21
N GLU A 253 -15.59 -7.48 7.54
CA GLU A 253 -15.43 -6.28 8.37
C GLU A 253 -14.10 -5.54 8.14
N ALA A 254 -13.03 -6.23 7.75
CA ALA A 254 -11.76 -5.59 7.42
C ALA A 254 -11.88 -4.75 6.14
N PHE A 255 -12.57 -5.29 5.13
CA PHE A 255 -12.87 -4.55 3.90
C PHE A 255 -13.84 -3.40 4.15
N GLU A 256 -14.87 -3.58 4.98
CA GLU A 256 -15.78 -2.49 5.34
C GLU A 256 -15.05 -1.34 6.05
N ASN A 257 -14.12 -1.67 6.96
CA ASN A 257 -13.23 -0.69 7.59
C ASN A 257 -12.36 0.03 6.56
N ALA A 258 -11.76 -0.72 5.63
CA ALA A 258 -10.92 -0.13 4.59
C ALA A 258 -11.70 0.84 3.71
N VAL A 259 -12.93 0.48 3.29
CA VAL A 259 -13.80 1.39 2.54
C VAL A 259 -14.15 2.62 3.37
N ALA A 260 -14.47 2.49 4.66
CA ALA A 260 -14.74 3.65 5.51
C ALA A 260 -13.51 4.59 5.61
N VAL A 261 -12.31 4.02 5.80
CA VAL A 261 -11.07 4.81 5.78
C VAL A 261 -10.88 5.50 4.43
N ASP A 262 -11.10 4.80 3.32
CA ASP A 262 -10.97 5.35 1.96
C ASP A 262 -11.87 6.58 1.74
N MET A 263 -13.13 6.48 2.16
CA MET A 263 -14.10 7.57 2.08
C MET A 263 -13.70 8.75 2.95
N ALA A 264 -13.17 8.48 4.14
CA ALA A 264 -12.74 9.51 5.08
C ALA A 264 -11.50 10.28 4.62
N ILE A 265 -10.58 9.61 3.90
CA ILE A 265 -9.39 10.29 3.37
C ILE A 265 -9.59 10.88 1.98
N GLY A 266 -10.73 10.61 1.31
CA GLY A 266 -10.97 11.07 -0.05
C GLY A 266 -10.12 10.34 -1.09
N GLY A 267 -9.96 9.02 -0.91
CA GLY A 267 -9.09 8.17 -1.73
C GLY A 267 -9.40 8.15 -3.22
N SER A 268 -8.49 7.54 -3.99
CA SER A 268 -8.62 7.41 -5.44
C SER A 268 -9.85 6.58 -5.83
N SER A 269 -10.59 6.97 -6.87
CA SER A 269 -11.69 6.14 -7.39
C SER A 269 -11.24 4.74 -7.85
N ASN A 270 -9.96 4.54 -8.15
CA ASN A 270 -9.39 3.23 -8.49
C ASN A 270 -9.47 2.22 -7.34
N THR A 271 -9.63 2.67 -6.09
CA THR A 271 -9.83 1.76 -4.93
C THR A 271 -11.10 0.93 -5.11
N ALA A 272 -12.12 1.45 -5.78
CA ALA A 272 -13.33 0.72 -6.12
C ALA A 272 -13.13 -0.40 -7.15
N LEU A 273 -11.99 -0.43 -7.84
CA LEU A 273 -11.57 -1.58 -8.66
C LEU A 273 -10.69 -2.55 -7.86
N HIS A 274 -9.84 -2.03 -6.97
CA HIS A 274 -8.83 -2.82 -6.28
C HIS A 274 -9.38 -3.54 -5.06
N ILE A 275 -10.21 -2.88 -4.24
CA ILE A 275 -10.78 -3.45 -3.02
C ILE A 275 -11.69 -4.65 -3.35
N PRO A 276 -12.66 -4.56 -4.28
CA PRO A 276 -13.44 -5.73 -4.70
C PRO A 276 -12.59 -6.87 -5.27
N ALA A 277 -11.52 -6.56 -6.02
CA ALA A 277 -10.63 -7.58 -6.55
C ALA A 277 -9.88 -8.33 -5.42
N ILE A 278 -9.33 -7.61 -4.44
CA ILE A 278 -8.67 -8.23 -3.28
C ILE A 278 -9.68 -9.05 -2.47
N ALA A 279 -10.89 -8.54 -2.27
CA ALA A 279 -11.98 -9.25 -1.58
C ALA A 279 -12.35 -10.56 -2.30
N HIS A 280 -12.48 -10.53 -3.63
CA HIS A 280 -12.75 -11.71 -4.44
C HIS A 280 -11.70 -12.81 -4.21
N TYR A 281 -10.41 -12.48 -4.30
CA TYR A 281 -9.34 -13.46 -4.06
C TYR A 281 -9.20 -13.91 -2.59
N ALA A 282 -9.73 -13.11 -1.65
CA ALA A 282 -9.88 -13.51 -0.25
C ALA A 282 -11.12 -14.39 0.00
N GLY A 283 -12.00 -14.57 -1.00
CA GLY A 283 -13.25 -15.34 -0.88
C GLY A 283 -14.41 -14.54 -0.27
N ILE A 284 -14.35 -13.20 -0.32
CA ILE A 284 -15.37 -12.30 0.21
C ILE A 284 -16.15 -11.66 -0.95
N ASP A 285 -17.49 -11.80 -0.95
CA ASP A 285 -18.35 -11.07 -1.90
C ASP A 285 -18.50 -9.62 -1.42
N LEU A 286 -17.80 -8.72 -2.10
CA LEU A 286 -17.87 -7.28 -1.90
C LEU A 286 -17.98 -6.60 -3.25
N ARG A 287 -19.11 -5.95 -3.51
CA ARG A 287 -19.43 -5.35 -4.79
C ARG A 287 -19.51 -3.84 -4.68
N LEU A 288 -19.50 -3.17 -5.83
CA LEU A 288 -19.60 -1.71 -5.90
C LEU A 288 -20.81 -1.14 -5.14
N LYS A 289 -21.95 -1.84 -5.13
CA LYS A 289 -23.14 -1.45 -4.35
C LYS A 289 -22.91 -1.40 -2.84
N ASP A 290 -22.03 -2.25 -2.31
CA ASP A 290 -21.72 -2.30 -0.88
C ASP A 290 -20.87 -1.10 -0.47
N LEU A 291 -20.00 -0.63 -1.37
CA LEU A 291 -19.22 0.59 -1.17
C LEU A 291 -20.14 1.80 -1.01
N ASN A 292 -21.25 1.86 -1.76
CA ASN A 292 -22.23 2.94 -1.66
C ASN A 292 -22.84 3.08 -0.26
N VAL A 293 -23.19 1.94 0.36
CA VAL A 293 -23.79 1.92 1.71
C VAL A 293 -22.81 2.47 2.75
N ILE A 294 -21.51 2.17 2.59
CA ILE A 294 -20.46 2.64 3.49
C ILE A 294 -20.15 4.12 3.23
N ALA A 295 -20.12 4.53 1.96
CA ALA A 295 -19.92 5.92 1.56
C ALA A 295 -20.99 6.85 2.13
N GLY A 296 -22.27 6.45 2.07
CA GLY A 296 -23.39 7.24 2.59
C GLY A 296 -23.44 7.41 4.11
N ARG A 297 -22.60 6.71 4.88
CA ARG A 297 -22.49 6.87 6.35
C ARG A 297 -21.14 7.38 6.82
N THR A 298 -20.16 7.50 5.92
CA THR A 298 -18.78 7.83 6.29
C THR A 298 -18.42 9.22 5.79
N PRO A 299 -18.17 10.19 6.68
CA PRO A 299 -17.86 11.55 6.26
C PRO A 299 -16.44 11.67 5.71
N HIS A 300 -16.24 12.61 4.79
CA HIS A 300 -14.92 12.98 4.26
C HIS A 300 -14.19 13.92 5.24
N LEU A 301 -13.06 13.48 5.79
CA LEU A 301 -12.29 14.16 6.83
C LEU A 301 -11.01 14.85 6.34
N CYS A 302 -10.33 14.30 5.32
CA CYS A 302 -9.02 14.78 4.87
C CYS A 302 -9.05 15.34 3.45
N HIS A 303 -8.73 16.62 3.28
CA HIS A 303 -8.76 17.25 1.95
C HIS A 303 -7.33 17.32 1.36
N LEU A 304 -6.85 16.19 0.82
CA LEU A 304 -5.49 16.05 0.27
C LEU A 304 -5.44 16.27 -1.25
N ALA A 305 -4.29 16.67 -1.77
CA ALA A 305 -4.03 16.75 -3.21
C ALA A 305 -4.38 15.39 -3.90
N PRO A 306 -5.03 15.39 -5.07
CA PRO A 306 -5.29 16.54 -5.94
C PRO A 306 -6.53 17.38 -5.56
N ALA A 307 -7.36 16.95 -4.61
CA ALA A 307 -8.57 17.68 -4.24
C ALA A 307 -8.24 18.96 -3.44
N GLY A 308 -7.22 18.89 -2.56
CA GLY A 308 -6.83 20.01 -1.70
C GLY A 308 -5.34 20.29 -1.65
N ASN A 309 -4.98 21.14 -0.68
CA ASN A 309 -3.66 21.76 -0.63
C ASN A 309 -2.64 20.96 0.22
N PHE A 310 -3.10 19.95 0.95
CA PHE A 310 -2.25 19.13 1.81
C PHE A 310 -1.75 17.88 1.07
N HIS A 311 -0.55 17.43 1.41
CA HIS A 311 0.09 16.24 0.84
C HIS A 311 0.21 15.12 1.88
N MET A 312 0.68 13.95 1.47
CA MET A 312 0.80 12.80 2.38
C MET A 312 1.69 13.06 3.60
N GLN A 313 2.73 13.89 3.46
CA GLN A 313 3.57 14.31 4.57
C GLN A 313 2.80 15.07 5.66
N ASP A 314 1.77 15.81 5.28
CA ASP A 314 0.94 16.58 6.20
C ASP A 314 -0.03 15.64 6.92
N LEU A 315 -0.62 14.68 6.20
CA LEU A 315 -1.42 13.61 6.82
C LEU A 315 -0.58 12.81 7.83
N HIS A 316 0.67 12.48 7.48
CA HIS A 316 1.58 11.78 8.39
C HIS A 316 1.82 12.58 9.68
N LYS A 317 2.19 13.87 9.54
CA LYS A 317 2.41 14.78 10.67
C LYS A 317 1.14 14.97 11.52
N ALA A 318 -0.03 14.94 10.89
CA ALA A 318 -1.33 15.09 11.54
C ALA A 318 -1.76 13.86 12.37
N GLY A 319 -1.00 12.75 12.32
CA GLY A 319 -1.28 11.50 13.05
C GLY A 319 -1.55 10.29 12.16
N GLY A 320 -1.51 10.46 10.83
CA GLY A 320 -1.62 9.39 9.84
C GLY A 320 -2.96 8.67 9.83
N ILE A 321 -2.99 7.50 9.19
CA ILE A 321 -4.16 6.60 9.19
C ILE A 321 -4.60 6.18 10.60
N PRO A 322 -3.71 5.97 11.59
CA PRO A 322 -4.13 5.71 12.96
C PRO A 322 -5.06 6.80 13.52
N ALA A 323 -4.75 8.08 13.30
CA ALA A 323 -5.59 9.18 13.76
C ALA A 323 -6.92 9.25 13.02
N VAL A 324 -6.94 8.99 11.70
CA VAL A 324 -8.19 8.89 10.91
C VAL A 324 -9.08 7.76 11.43
N MET A 325 -8.51 6.58 11.66
CA MET A 325 -9.26 5.43 12.18
C MET A 325 -9.79 5.69 13.60
N ASN A 326 -8.99 6.34 14.45
CA ASN A 326 -9.43 6.70 15.80
C ASN A 326 -10.63 7.64 15.74
N GLU A 327 -10.58 8.63 14.84
CA GLU A 327 -11.66 9.57 14.65
C GLU A 327 -12.95 8.86 14.20
N LEU A 328 -12.89 8.02 13.15
CA LEU A 328 -14.04 7.23 12.69
C LEU A 328 -14.63 6.31 13.77
N SER A 329 -13.79 5.78 14.66
CA SER A 329 -14.22 4.90 15.75
C SER A 329 -15.17 5.61 16.74
N ARG A 330 -15.07 6.94 16.91
CA ARG A 330 -15.93 7.73 17.82
C ARG A 330 -17.43 7.64 17.46
N LYS A 331 -17.76 7.43 16.18
CA LYS A 331 -19.13 7.20 15.68
C LYS A 331 -19.42 5.73 15.34
N LYS A 332 -18.59 4.79 15.81
CA LYS A 332 -18.72 3.34 15.54
C LYS A 332 -18.76 3.01 14.03
N LEU A 333 -18.05 3.80 13.22
CA LEU A 333 -17.95 3.58 11.77
C LEU A 333 -16.95 2.47 11.41
N LEU A 334 -16.20 1.97 12.39
CA LEU A 334 -15.25 0.88 12.25
C LEU A 334 -15.62 -0.30 13.15
N SER A 335 -15.43 -1.50 12.63
CA SER A 335 -15.46 -2.75 13.38
C SER A 335 -14.13 -2.99 14.09
N GLU A 336 -14.19 -3.42 15.35
CA GLU A 336 -13.00 -3.83 16.13
C GLU A 336 -12.65 -5.32 15.95
N LYS A 337 -13.49 -6.09 15.24
CA LYS A 337 -13.31 -7.54 15.05
C LYS A 337 -12.08 -7.93 14.25
N PRO A 338 -11.68 -7.22 13.16
CA PRO A 338 -10.54 -7.63 12.36
C PRO A 338 -9.28 -7.75 13.22
N VAL A 339 -8.57 -8.87 13.07
CA VAL A 339 -7.18 -9.01 13.54
C VAL A 339 -6.23 -8.43 12.50
N THR A 340 -5.00 -8.13 12.89
CA THR A 340 -3.99 -7.56 11.99
C THR A 340 -2.77 -8.46 11.89
N VAL A 341 -1.76 -8.03 11.12
CA VAL A 341 -0.44 -8.68 11.10
C VAL A 341 0.18 -8.84 12.50
N LEU A 342 -0.21 -8.03 13.49
CA LEU A 342 0.25 -8.17 14.88
C LEU A 342 -0.40 -9.37 15.62
N GLY A 343 -1.45 -9.97 15.05
CA GLY A 343 -2.27 -11.00 15.70
C GLY A 343 -3.25 -10.46 16.74
N SER A 344 -3.35 -9.13 16.87
CA SER A 344 -4.29 -8.46 17.77
C SER A 344 -5.35 -7.69 17.00
N SER A 345 -6.44 -7.30 17.67
CA SER A 345 -7.49 -6.45 17.09
C SER A 345 -6.93 -5.18 16.45
N ILE A 346 -7.49 -4.79 15.31
CA ILE A 346 -7.22 -3.54 14.59
C ILE A 346 -7.39 -2.30 15.47
N LYS A 347 -8.19 -2.37 16.54
CA LYS A 347 -8.32 -1.30 17.55
C LYS A 347 -6.97 -0.85 18.11
N ASN A 348 -6.02 -1.78 18.26
CA ASN A 348 -4.69 -1.46 18.78
C ASN A 348 -3.91 -0.51 17.86
N TYR A 349 -4.26 -0.40 16.58
CA TYR A 349 -3.61 0.54 15.66
C TYR A 349 -3.94 1.99 16.01
N TYR A 350 -5.16 2.26 16.45
CA TYR A 350 -5.68 3.62 16.54
C TYR A 350 -6.12 4.08 17.93
N LYS A 351 -6.32 3.19 18.91
CA LYS A 351 -6.89 3.56 20.23
C LYS A 351 -6.15 4.69 20.99
N ASN A 352 -4.86 4.85 20.74
CA ASN A 352 -4.01 5.87 21.37
C ASN A 352 -3.55 6.94 20.35
N ALA A 353 -4.04 6.90 19.12
CA ALA A 353 -3.63 7.83 18.08
C ALA A 353 -4.39 9.13 18.24
N CYS A 354 -3.65 10.23 18.37
CA CYS A 354 -4.24 11.56 18.44
C CYS A 354 -4.04 12.26 17.10
N ARG A 355 -5.07 13.01 16.69
CA ARG A 355 -4.89 14.02 15.66
C ARG A 355 -4.12 15.19 16.24
N THR A 356 -3.20 15.74 15.46
CA THR A 356 -2.39 16.90 15.86
C THR A 356 -2.65 18.14 15.00
N ASN A 357 -3.44 18.01 13.93
CA ASN A 357 -3.83 19.12 13.07
C ASN A 357 -5.26 18.91 12.50
N ASP A 358 -6.20 19.70 13.01
CA ASP A 358 -7.62 19.66 12.63
C ASP A 358 -7.90 20.13 11.20
N GLU A 359 -6.99 20.89 10.57
CA GLU A 359 -7.16 21.28 9.17
C GLU A 359 -6.86 20.13 8.20
N VAL A 360 -5.95 19.23 8.58
CA VAL A 360 -5.56 18.06 7.77
C VAL A 360 -6.49 16.88 8.01
N ILE A 361 -6.81 16.59 9.28
CA ILE A 361 -7.77 15.55 9.65
C ILE A 361 -8.93 16.23 10.39
N ARG A 362 -10.03 16.51 9.72
CA ARG A 362 -11.16 17.19 10.36
C ARG A 362 -11.84 16.32 11.42
N PRO A 363 -12.40 16.92 12.49
CA PRO A 363 -13.25 16.19 13.43
C PRO A 363 -14.58 15.80 12.78
N LEU A 364 -15.19 14.71 13.26
CA LEU A 364 -16.49 14.18 12.78
C LEU A 364 -17.66 15.15 12.96
N GLU A 365 -17.51 16.14 13.82
CA GLU A 365 -18.47 17.21 14.06
C GLU A 365 -18.38 18.31 12.99
N ASN A 366 -17.24 18.45 12.30
CA ASN A 366 -16.99 19.45 11.27
C ASN A 366 -16.21 18.86 10.08
N PRO A 367 -16.76 17.81 9.43
CA PRO A 367 -16.09 17.15 8.31
C PRO A 367 -15.99 18.09 7.11
N ARG A 368 -15.16 17.75 6.13
CA ARG A 368 -15.08 18.51 4.86
C ARG A 368 -16.39 18.37 4.08
N HIS A 369 -16.89 17.14 3.99
CA HIS A 369 -18.21 16.84 3.42
C HIS A 369 -18.92 15.84 4.32
N ALA A 370 -20.26 15.94 4.40
CA ALA A 370 -21.07 15.04 5.21
C ALA A 370 -21.04 13.60 4.68
N ASP A 371 -21.00 13.47 3.35
CA ASP A 371 -20.86 12.21 2.64
C ASP A 371 -19.39 11.89 2.33
N GLY A 372 -19.12 10.64 1.97
CA GLY A 372 -17.77 10.17 1.62
C GLY A 372 -17.19 10.82 0.37
N GLY A 373 -15.87 10.72 0.17
CA GLY A 373 -15.21 11.34 -0.98
C GLY A 373 -15.53 10.72 -2.36
N LEU A 374 -16.20 9.57 -2.40
CA LEU A 374 -16.60 8.85 -3.62
C LEU A 374 -18.09 8.52 -3.56
N ALA A 375 -18.77 8.63 -4.70
CA ALA A 375 -20.15 8.18 -4.87
C ALA A 375 -20.27 7.08 -5.92
N VAL A 376 -21.12 6.11 -5.62
CA VAL A 376 -21.51 5.05 -6.55
C VAL A 376 -22.84 5.43 -7.18
N LEU A 377 -22.88 5.50 -8.51
CA LEU A 377 -24.08 5.82 -9.27
C LEU A 377 -24.60 4.56 -9.95
N THR A 378 -25.92 4.42 -10.03
CA THR A 378 -26.59 3.36 -10.79
C THR A 378 -27.73 3.98 -11.58
N GLY A 379 -28.07 3.38 -12.71
CA GLY A 379 -29.15 3.86 -13.57
C GLY A 379 -29.18 3.13 -14.91
N ASN A 380 -30.06 3.56 -15.80
CA ASN A 380 -30.20 2.98 -17.14
C ASN A 380 -28.90 3.03 -17.98
N LEU A 381 -28.04 4.04 -17.77
CA LEU A 381 -26.73 4.14 -18.44
C LEU A 381 -25.62 3.31 -17.78
N ALA A 382 -25.75 3.00 -16.48
CA ALA A 382 -24.77 2.25 -15.70
C ALA A 382 -25.49 1.21 -14.84
N PRO A 383 -26.04 0.14 -15.44
CA PRO A 383 -26.85 -0.85 -14.73
C PRO A 383 -26.03 -1.66 -13.71
N GLU A 384 -24.74 -1.87 -13.98
CA GLU A 384 -23.80 -2.52 -13.06
C GLU A 384 -23.08 -1.53 -12.13
N GLY A 385 -23.42 -0.25 -12.25
CA GLY A 385 -22.88 0.84 -11.45
C GLY A 385 -21.69 1.56 -12.09
N SER A 386 -21.45 2.77 -11.62
CA SER A 386 -20.28 3.60 -11.93
C SER A 386 -19.81 4.32 -10.68
N ILE A 387 -18.61 4.90 -10.73
CA ILE A 387 -18.05 5.66 -9.61
C ILE A 387 -17.66 7.06 -10.06
N VAL A 388 -17.92 8.03 -9.20
CA VAL A 388 -17.52 9.43 -9.39
C VAL A 388 -16.89 9.94 -8.09
N LYS A 389 -15.87 10.78 -8.23
CA LYS A 389 -15.28 11.48 -7.08
C LYS A 389 -16.15 12.69 -6.73
N GLN A 390 -16.55 12.80 -5.45
CA GLN A 390 -17.31 13.94 -4.92
C GLN A 390 -16.43 14.95 -4.17
N ALA A 391 -15.24 14.49 -3.77
CA ALA A 391 -14.22 15.24 -3.05
C ALA A 391 -13.30 16.05 -3.96
#